data_AF-A0A9W7J996-F1
#
_entry.id   AF-A0A9W7J996-F1
#
_cell.length_a   1.000
_cell.length_b   1.000
_cell.length_c   1.000
_cell.angle_alpha   90.00
_cell.angle_beta   90.00
_cell.angle_gamma   90.00
#
_symmetry.space_group_name_H-M   'P 1'
#
loop_
_entity.id
_entity.type
_entity.pdbx_description
1 polymer ?
#
loop_
_entity_poly.entity_id
_entity_poly.type
_entity_poly.pdbx_seq_one_letter_code
_entity_poly.pdbx_strand_id
1 'polypeptide(L)'
;MAEKRSSGGEVVIDVHSGEDPPNEIEALDPEQNAQVPSPTAGKLPRVRIEKYKPPNKRMVKLVVLEWVIFLLLLGCLIASLTVDKLHNTRVWDLKSWKWCLLVLVIFSGMSIARCLVSLVVFLIEINFLLRKKVRYVVHGLKKTVQVFIWLSSVVVTWLLLFLDVERSKTAKKILDNVTWVLVSILIGAFLWLLKTLSFMMLASTFHKNKFFDRIQESVFHQYVLRTLSGPPLMESKMLIHTGKVHKLKREKVSSWHMKVLVDAITNSGLSTIFYDEHGELTDKEISNEEEAIYAAHQIFCNVARHDSWDNRYIEEDDLLRFMVKEEVDLVFPLFEESHSGKISRKSFTNWVVKVYMDRKVLAHGLIDTKIVVEQLNKLVIAILIVVTFIIWLLLVGTATTRVLLVIAAFLFGESCKTIFQVVIFIFVMHPFDVGDRCVVDGVQLLVEEINIFTTAFLKSNNEKVYYPNSVLFSKPISNYYRSPDMGEAIEFCIDSN
;
A
#
# COMPACT_ATOMS: atom_id res chain seq x y z
N MET A 1 -29.42 -12.67 44.17
CA MET A 1 -30.40 -13.12 43.16
C MET A 1 -30.83 -11.89 42.37
N ALA A 2 -30.97 -12.04 41.05
CA ALA A 2 -31.40 -11.04 40.05
C ALA A 2 -30.32 -10.07 39.50
N GLU A 3 -29.94 -10.43 38.27
CA GLU A 3 -29.01 -9.87 37.30
C GLU A 3 -29.61 -8.66 36.56
N LYS A 4 -28.82 -7.60 36.40
CA LYS A 4 -29.23 -6.34 35.75
C LYS A 4 -28.92 -6.41 34.25
N ARG A 5 -29.91 -6.75 33.42
CA ARG A 5 -29.86 -6.58 31.96
C ARG A 5 -29.95 -5.09 31.64
N SER A 6 -28.87 -4.52 31.08
CA SER A 6 -28.90 -3.20 30.42
C SER A 6 -29.05 -3.41 28.93
N SER A 7 -30.22 -3.03 28.42
CA SER A 7 -30.55 -2.87 27.00
C SER A 7 -29.49 -1.99 26.31
N GLY A 8 -28.94 -2.47 25.20
CA GLY A 8 -28.11 -1.69 24.29
C GLY A 8 -28.96 -1.31 23.08
N GLY A 9 -29.35 -0.03 23.00
CA GLY A 9 -30.03 0.54 21.86
C GLY A 9 -29.12 0.61 20.63
N GLU A 10 -29.66 0.19 19.49
CA GLU A 10 -29.10 0.31 18.16
C GLU A 10 -29.19 1.77 17.68
N VAL A 11 -28.10 2.31 17.14
CA VAL A 11 -28.12 3.59 16.41
C VAL A 11 -28.01 3.26 14.93
N VAL A 12 -29.11 3.43 14.22
CA VAL A 12 -29.19 3.41 12.76
C VAL A 12 -28.70 4.76 12.25
N ILE A 13 -27.76 4.76 11.31
CA ILE A 13 -27.40 5.98 10.55
C ILE A 13 -27.81 5.72 9.10
N ASP A 14 -28.94 6.30 8.71
CA ASP A 14 -29.37 6.41 7.32
C ASP A 14 -28.43 7.33 6.55
N VAL A 15 -27.92 6.86 5.40
CA VAL A 15 -27.27 7.72 4.41
C VAL A 15 -28.30 8.00 3.33
N HIS A 16 -29.14 9.00 3.57
CA HIS A 16 -29.94 9.63 2.53
C HIS A 16 -29.01 10.59 1.76
N SER A 17 -28.70 10.27 0.51
CA SER A 17 -28.18 11.25 -0.44
C SER A 17 -29.41 11.83 -1.14
N GLY A 18 -29.67 13.12 -0.91
CA GLY A 18 -30.89 13.79 -1.34
C GLY A 18 -31.06 13.83 -2.85
N GLU A 19 -32.28 13.49 -3.26
CA GLU A 19 -33.06 14.08 -4.36
C GLU A 19 -34.52 13.65 -4.11
N ASP A 20 -35.41 14.60 -3.84
CA ASP A 20 -36.84 14.37 -3.58
C ASP A 20 -37.55 13.88 -4.85
N PRO A 21 -38.40 12.84 -4.81
CA PRO A 21 -39.41 12.61 -5.84
C PRO A 21 -40.73 13.33 -5.48
N PRO A 22 -41.54 13.74 -6.47
CA PRO A 22 -42.79 14.44 -6.22
C PRO A 22 -43.84 13.52 -5.59
N ASN A 23 -44.58 14.09 -4.63
CA ASN A 23 -45.80 13.54 -4.07
C ASN A 23 -46.85 13.30 -5.16
N GLU A 24 -47.38 12.09 -5.25
CA GLU A 24 -48.82 11.91 -5.46
C GLU A 24 -49.28 10.58 -4.85
N ILE A 25 -50.22 10.73 -3.93
CA ILE A 25 -50.95 9.67 -3.23
C ILE A 25 -52.18 9.40 -4.08
N GLU A 26 -52.38 8.17 -4.52
CA GLU A 26 -53.73 7.67 -4.83
C GLU A 26 -53.93 6.35 -4.08
N ALA A 27 -54.87 6.41 -3.15
CA ALA A 27 -55.29 5.31 -2.29
C ALA A 27 -56.33 4.46 -3.03
N LEU A 28 -56.22 3.13 -2.97
CA LEU A 28 -57.32 2.21 -3.23
C LEU A 28 -57.19 0.90 -2.41
N ASP A 29 -58.17 0.73 -1.53
CA ASP A 29 -58.77 -0.41 -0.83
C ASP A 29 -57.98 -1.61 -0.24
N PRO A 30 -58.20 -1.95 1.05
CA PRO A 30 -57.61 -3.08 1.74
C PRO A 30 -58.57 -4.27 1.82
N GLU A 31 -58.64 -5.13 0.80
CA GLU A 31 -59.27 -6.44 1.00
C GLU A 31 -58.76 -7.49 0.01
N GLN A 32 -57.62 -8.10 0.33
CA GLN A 32 -57.35 -9.52 0.06
C GLN A 32 -56.11 -9.97 0.84
N ASN A 33 -56.39 -10.46 2.05
CA ASN A 33 -55.47 -11.22 2.87
C ASN A 33 -55.58 -12.69 2.45
N ALA A 34 -54.50 -13.35 2.05
CA ALA A 34 -54.32 -14.78 2.30
C ALA A 34 -52.85 -15.22 2.08
N GLN A 35 -52.20 -15.57 3.19
CA GLN A 35 -51.05 -16.49 3.29
C GLN A 35 -49.75 -16.13 2.55
N VAL A 36 -48.87 -15.41 3.25
CA VAL A 36 -47.42 -15.52 3.04
C VAL A 36 -46.76 -15.83 4.40
N PRO A 37 -46.04 -16.96 4.54
CA PRO A 37 -45.29 -17.23 5.76
C PRO A 37 -44.08 -16.30 5.85
N SER A 38 -43.87 -15.76 7.05
CA SER A 38 -42.74 -14.94 7.49
C SER A 38 -41.40 -15.39 6.89
N PRO A 39 -40.60 -14.50 6.27
CA PRO A 39 -39.23 -14.84 5.91
C PRO A 39 -38.39 -14.94 7.19
N THR A 40 -38.05 -16.18 7.55
CA THR A 40 -37.04 -16.50 8.55
C THR A 40 -35.76 -15.76 8.19
N ALA A 41 -35.32 -14.89 9.10
CA ALA A 41 -34.15 -14.04 8.95
C ALA A 41 -32.90 -14.86 8.56
N GLY A 42 -32.53 -14.80 7.29
CA GLY A 42 -31.22 -15.20 6.80
C GLY A 42 -30.15 -14.40 7.55
N LYS A 43 -29.32 -15.09 8.32
CA LYS A 43 -28.19 -14.48 9.02
C LYS A 43 -27.25 -13.88 7.99
N LEU A 44 -27.24 -12.55 7.87
CA LEU A 44 -26.18 -11.82 7.17
C LEU A 44 -24.80 -12.28 7.67
N PRO A 45 -23.78 -12.34 6.79
CA PRO A 45 -22.42 -12.54 7.21
C PRO A 45 -22.06 -11.43 8.20
N ARG A 46 -21.89 -11.80 9.48
CA ARG A 46 -21.36 -10.89 10.50
C ARG A 46 -19.93 -10.56 10.12
N VAL A 47 -19.75 -9.49 9.35
CA VAL A 47 -18.50 -8.74 9.37
C VAL A 47 -18.33 -8.30 10.82
N ARG A 48 -17.37 -8.90 11.51
CA ARG A 48 -16.99 -8.51 12.86
C ARG A 48 -16.35 -7.13 12.75
N ILE A 49 -17.18 -6.09 12.70
CA ILE A 49 -16.73 -4.72 12.89
C ILE A 49 -16.11 -4.72 14.28
N GLU A 50 -14.80 -4.50 14.33
CA GLU A 50 -14.06 -4.32 15.56
C GLU A 50 -14.77 -3.23 16.35
N LYS A 51 -15.56 -3.63 17.36
CA LYS A 51 -16.35 -2.71 18.18
C LYS A 51 -15.42 -1.58 18.62
N TYR A 52 -15.82 -0.33 18.41
CA TYR A 52 -15.11 0.83 18.91
C TYR A 52 -14.81 0.60 20.40
N LYS A 53 -13.54 0.30 20.69
CA LYS A 53 -13.08 0.02 22.03
C LYS A 53 -13.01 1.39 22.70
N PRO A 54 -13.89 1.72 23.67
CA PRO A 54 -13.83 3.02 24.32
C PRO A 54 -12.41 3.22 24.87
N PRO A 55 -11.88 4.47 24.83
CA PRO A 55 -10.52 4.74 25.25
C PRO A 55 -10.31 4.12 26.63
N ASN A 56 -9.34 3.21 26.69
CA ASN A 56 -9.07 2.40 27.86
C ASN A 56 -8.99 3.33 29.08
N LYS A 57 -9.73 3.10 30.17
CA LYS A 57 -9.78 4.02 31.34
C LYS A 57 -8.38 4.36 31.88
N ARG A 58 -7.39 3.49 31.63
CA ARG A 58 -5.96 3.70 31.91
C ARG A 58 -5.31 4.81 31.06
N MET A 59 -5.67 4.93 29.79
CA MET A 59 -5.18 5.97 28.87
C MET A 59 -5.63 7.36 29.29
N VAL A 60 -6.90 7.50 29.70
CA VAL A 60 -7.43 8.78 30.20
C VAL A 60 -6.70 9.19 31.48
N LYS A 61 -6.44 8.24 32.40
CA LYS A 61 -5.66 8.49 33.62
C LYS A 61 -4.21 8.94 33.33
N LEU A 62 -3.55 8.32 32.35
CA LEU A 62 -2.19 8.68 31.94
C LEU A 62 -2.13 10.09 31.33
N VAL A 63 -3.11 10.46 30.50
CA VAL A 63 -3.19 11.80 29.92
C VAL A 63 -3.44 12.85 31.00
N VAL A 64 -4.38 12.60 31.93
CA VAL A 64 -4.64 13.51 33.05
C VAL A 64 -3.38 13.70 33.91
N LEU A 65 -2.62 12.64 34.16
CA LEU A 65 -1.34 12.71 34.88
C LEU A 65 -0.31 13.58 34.15
N GLU A 66 -0.17 13.45 32.82
CA GLU A 66 0.70 14.32 32.01
C GLU A 66 0.33 15.80 32.15
N TRP A 67 -0.98 16.14 32.14
CA TRP A 67 -1.44 17.52 32.32
C TRP A 67 -1.20 18.07 33.72
N VAL A 68 -1.36 17.24 34.76
CA VAL A 68 -1.05 17.64 36.14
C VAL A 68 0.44 17.93 36.31
N ILE A 69 1.31 17.08 35.76
CA ILE A 69 2.76 17.30 35.77
C ILE A 69 3.12 18.58 35.01
N PHE A 70 2.47 18.85 33.87
CA PHE A 70 2.66 20.08 33.11
C PHE A 70 2.32 21.33 33.93
N LEU A 71 1.16 21.34 34.59
CA LEU A 71 0.73 22.47 35.43
C LEU A 71 1.69 22.70 36.61
N LEU A 72 2.20 21.62 37.21
CA LEU A 72 3.22 21.69 38.28
C LEU A 72 4.53 22.30 37.77
N LEU A 73 5.06 21.84 36.63
CA LEU A 73 6.30 22.37 36.04
C LEU A 73 6.14 23.83 35.61
N LEU A 74 4.97 24.20 35.09
CA LEU A 74 4.65 25.58 34.73
C LEU A 74 4.58 26.47 35.98
N GLY A 75 3.95 25.99 37.07
CA GLY A 75 3.94 26.68 38.36
C GLY A 75 5.35 26.88 38.93
N CYS A 76 6.20 25.86 38.86
CA CYS A 76 7.61 25.96 39.26
C CYS A 76 8.39 26.97 38.40
N LEU A 77 8.16 27.02 37.09
CA LEU A 77 8.79 28.02 36.22
C LEU A 77 8.35 29.44 36.59
N ILE A 78 7.05 29.66 36.81
CA ILE A 78 6.52 30.96 37.23
C ILE A 78 7.12 31.36 38.58
N ALA A 79 7.10 30.46 39.58
CA ALA A 79 7.71 30.72 40.88
C ALA A 79 9.21 31.04 40.76
N SER A 80 9.93 30.36 39.86
CA SER A 80 11.35 30.62 39.60
C SER A 80 11.61 31.95 38.88
N LEU A 81 10.62 32.54 38.21
CA LEU A 81 10.70 33.86 37.59
C LEU A 81 10.27 34.98 38.54
N THR A 82 9.30 34.73 39.43
CA THR A 82 8.74 35.75 40.34
C THR A 82 9.54 35.92 41.63
N VAL A 83 10.17 34.84 42.13
CA VAL A 83 10.93 34.89 43.40
C VAL A 83 12.38 35.27 43.12
N ASP A 84 12.79 36.48 43.52
CA ASP A 84 14.14 37.01 43.32
C ASP A 84 15.24 36.06 43.81
N LYS A 85 14.99 35.38 44.94
CA LYS A 85 15.91 34.43 45.55
C LYS A 85 16.14 33.18 44.70
N LEU A 86 15.12 32.70 43.96
CA LEU A 86 15.26 31.59 43.02
C LEU A 86 15.81 32.07 41.67
N HIS A 87 15.36 33.23 41.19
CA HIS A 87 15.78 33.78 39.90
C HIS A 87 17.31 33.99 39.82
N ASN A 88 17.94 34.39 40.94
CA ASN A 88 19.37 34.65 41.01
C ASN A 88 20.24 33.44 41.40
N THR A 89 19.63 32.29 41.73
CA THR A 89 20.42 31.06 41.95
C THR A 89 21.01 30.59 40.62
N ARG A 90 22.32 30.36 40.60
CA ARG A 90 23.03 29.82 39.44
C ARG A 90 23.42 28.37 39.71
N VAL A 91 23.00 27.48 38.83
CA VAL A 91 23.42 26.09 38.79
C VAL A 91 24.22 25.89 37.51
N TRP A 92 25.52 25.57 37.62
CA TRP A 92 26.43 25.43 36.47
C TRP A 92 26.49 26.69 35.59
N ASP A 93 26.65 27.84 36.24
CA ASP A 93 26.68 29.18 35.62
C ASP A 93 25.42 29.56 34.81
N LEU A 94 24.36 28.74 34.89
CA LEU A 94 23.06 28.99 34.28
C LEU A 94 22.06 29.38 35.38
N LYS A 95 21.25 30.41 35.12
CA LYS A 95 20.13 30.78 36.01
C LYS A 95 19.15 29.61 36.14
N SER A 96 18.64 29.34 37.34
CA SER A 96 17.75 28.21 37.61
C SER A 96 16.49 28.17 36.73
N TRP A 97 15.94 29.32 36.34
CA TRP A 97 14.77 29.38 35.46
C TRP A 97 15.01 28.78 34.06
N LYS A 98 16.25 28.84 33.55
CA LYS A 98 16.63 28.24 32.26
C LYS A 98 16.54 26.71 32.33
N TRP A 99 16.94 26.12 33.45
CA TRP A 99 16.80 24.68 33.70
C TRP A 99 15.32 24.27 33.84
N CYS A 100 14.52 25.07 34.55
CA CYS A 100 13.07 24.87 34.63
C CYS A 100 12.42 24.91 33.24
N LEU A 101 12.84 25.84 32.37
CA LEU A 101 12.35 25.95 31.00
C LEU A 101 12.73 24.73 30.15
N LEU A 102 13.96 24.21 30.29
CA LEU A 102 14.39 23.00 29.59
C LEU A 102 13.55 21.77 30.00
N VAL A 103 13.36 21.56 31.31
CA VAL A 103 12.54 20.45 31.83
C VAL A 103 11.09 20.58 31.36
N LEU A 104 10.56 21.81 31.34
CA LEU A 104 9.24 22.10 30.80
C LEU A 104 9.14 21.71 29.32
N VAL A 105 10.09 22.09 28.47
CA VAL A 105 10.07 21.73 27.03
C VAL A 105 10.18 20.22 26.82
N ILE A 106 11.00 19.51 27.60
CA ILE A 106 11.13 18.05 27.49
C ILE A 106 9.79 17.35 27.81
N PHE A 107 9.12 17.73 28.90
CA PHE A 107 7.85 17.11 29.31
C PHE A 107 6.66 17.59 28.47
N SER A 108 6.53 18.90 28.25
CA SER A 108 5.39 19.50 27.56
C SER A 108 5.48 19.43 26.04
N GLY A 109 6.70 19.40 25.49
CA GLY A 109 6.93 19.45 24.05
C GLY A 109 6.29 18.27 23.32
N MET A 110 6.21 17.09 23.94
CA MET A 110 5.57 15.93 23.35
C MET A 110 4.05 16.14 23.22
N SER A 111 3.41 16.73 24.23
CA SER A 111 1.99 17.07 24.19
C SER A 111 1.68 18.17 23.17
N ILE A 112 2.54 19.19 23.08
CA ILE A 112 2.42 20.27 22.08
C ILE A 112 2.60 19.71 20.67
N ALA A 113 3.63 18.88 20.43
CA ALA A 113 3.84 18.23 19.13
C ALA A 113 2.64 17.34 18.74
N ARG A 114 2.04 16.62 19.70
CA ARG A 114 0.81 15.84 19.45
C ARG A 114 -0.34 16.74 18.99
N CYS A 115 -0.54 17.88 19.64
CA CYS A 115 -1.57 18.87 19.31
C CYS A 115 -1.32 19.47 17.91
N LEU A 116 -0.12 20.00 17.67
CA LEU A 116 0.28 20.62 16.40
C LEU A 116 0.10 19.66 15.22
N VAL A 117 0.61 18.43 15.31
CA VAL A 117 0.45 17.46 14.23
C VAL A 117 -1.02 17.10 14.04
N SER A 118 -1.82 17.00 15.11
CA SER A 118 -3.25 16.73 14.95
C SER A 118 -3.98 17.86 14.25
N LEU A 119 -3.61 19.12 14.54
CA LEU A 119 -4.13 20.30 13.84
C LEU A 119 -3.72 20.31 12.37
N VAL A 120 -2.44 20.03 12.06
CA VAL A 120 -1.96 19.93 10.67
C VAL A 120 -2.68 18.82 9.91
N VAL A 121 -2.87 17.65 10.53
CA VAL A 121 -3.63 16.54 9.93
C VAL A 121 -5.07 16.97 9.65
N PHE A 122 -5.72 17.68 10.59
CA PHE A 122 -7.07 18.20 10.42
C PHE A 122 -7.16 19.23 9.29
N LEU A 123 -6.20 20.15 9.18
CA LEU A 123 -6.12 21.10 8.07
C LEU A 123 -5.91 20.41 6.72
N ILE A 124 -5.03 19.40 6.66
CA ILE A 124 -4.85 18.57 5.47
C ILE A 124 -6.13 17.81 5.15
N GLU A 125 -6.83 17.28 6.15
CA GLU A 125 -8.10 16.58 5.96
C GLU A 125 -9.17 17.51 5.38
N ILE A 126 -9.30 18.75 5.88
CA ILE A 126 -10.22 19.77 5.36
C ILE A 126 -9.86 20.15 3.91
N ASN A 127 -8.58 20.42 3.63
CA ASN A 127 -8.16 20.95 2.32
C ASN A 127 -8.07 19.86 1.24
N PHE A 128 -7.67 18.63 1.59
CA PHE A 128 -7.44 17.51 0.67
C PHE A 128 -8.52 16.40 0.79
N LEU A 129 -9.76 16.76 1.13
CA LEU A 129 -10.91 15.83 1.28
C LEU A 129 -11.05 14.81 0.13
N LEU A 130 -10.60 15.16 -1.08
CA LEU A 130 -10.82 14.39 -2.31
C LEU A 130 -9.75 13.30 -2.62
N ARG A 131 -8.57 13.29 -1.98
CA ARG A 131 -7.52 12.29 -2.28
C ARG A 131 -7.35 11.32 -1.12
N LYS A 132 -8.18 10.27 -1.07
CA LYS A 132 -8.10 9.15 -0.09
C LYS A 132 -6.67 8.58 0.11
N LYS A 133 -5.78 8.75 -0.88
CA LYS A 133 -4.35 8.36 -0.82
C LYS A 133 -3.55 9.17 0.23
N VAL A 134 -3.86 10.44 0.45
CA VAL A 134 -3.13 11.33 1.37
C VAL A 134 -3.43 11.00 2.83
N ARG A 135 -4.69 10.73 3.17
CA ARG A 135 -5.12 10.41 4.54
C ARG A 135 -4.37 9.21 5.14
N TYR A 136 -4.16 8.15 4.36
CA TYR A 136 -3.42 6.96 4.81
C TYR A 136 -1.96 7.29 5.12
N VAL A 137 -1.29 8.02 4.22
CA VAL A 137 0.12 8.41 4.38
C VAL A 137 0.30 9.34 5.58
N VAL A 138 -0.58 10.33 5.72
CA VAL A 138 -0.59 11.28 6.84
C VAL A 138 -0.78 10.56 8.18
N HIS A 139 -1.68 9.59 8.24
CA HIS A 139 -1.90 8.81 9.47
C HIS A 139 -0.68 7.93 9.82
N GLY A 140 -0.05 7.30 8.81
CA GLY A 140 1.17 6.50 9.00
C GLY A 140 2.37 7.33 9.48
N LEU A 141 2.45 8.61 9.09
CA LEU A 141 3.55 9.51 9.46
C LEU A 141 3.31 10.25 10.78
N LYS A 142 2.07 10.32 11.26
CA LYS A 142 1.67 11.13 12.43
C LYS A 142 2.61 10.92 13.62
N LYS A 143 2.88 9.67 14.00
CA LYS A 143 3.73 9.36 15.16
C LYS A 143 5.19 9.75 14.95
N THR A 144 5.73 9.49 13.78
CA THR A 144 7.14 9.79 13.47
C THR A 144 7.38 11.30 13.38
N VAL A 145 6.46 12.04 12.77
CA VAL A 145 6.51 13.51 12.69
C VAL A 145 6.38 14.14 14.09
N GLN A 146 5.49 13.59 14.95
CA GLN A 146 5.35 14.04 16.34
C GLN A 146 6.67 13.93 17.12
N VAL A 147 7.35 12.79 17.02
CA VAL A 147 8.65 12.57 17.70
C VAL A 147 9.73 13.50 17.14
N PHE A 148 9.79 13.68 15.83
CA PHE A 148 10.76 14.57 15.20
C PHE A 148 10.59 16.03 15.62
N ILE A 149 9.36 16.56 15.62
CA ILE A 149 9.05 17.93 16.07
C ILE A 149 9.40 18.09 17.55
N TRP A 150 9.06 17.12 18.38
CA TRP A 150 9.38 17.15 19.82
C TRP A 150 10.90 17.20 20.06
N LEU A 151 11.67 16.29 19.45
CA LEU A 151 13.13 16.27 19.57
C LEU A 151 13.75 17.56 19.02
N SER A 152 13.27 18.07 17.88
CA SER A 152 13.72 19.33 17.31
C SER A 152 13.50 20.50 18.29
N SER A 153 12.33 20.59 18.92
CA SER A 153 12.03 21.61 19.93
C SER A 153 12.96 21.53 21.16
N VAL A 154 13.27 20.32 21.62
CA VAL A 154 14.25 20.10 22.71
C VAL A 154 15.64 20.58 22.31
N VAL A 155 16.12 20.22 21.11
CA VAL A 155 17.46 20.63 20.62
C VAL A 155 17.53 22.14 20.41
N VAL A 156 16.53 22.75 19.79
CA VAL A 156 16.48 24.21 19.60
C VAL A 156 16.51 24.94 20.95
N THR A 157 15.74 24.45 21.93
CA THR A 157 15.73 25.04 23.28
C THR A 157 17.08 24.89 23.97
N TRP A 158 17.71 23.72 23.87
CA TRP A 158 19.07 23.50 24.37
C TRP A 158 20.05 24.49 23.76
N LEU A 159 20.08 24.61 22.43
CA LEU A 159 20.98 25.54 21.74
C LEU A 159 20.74 26.99 22.17
N LEU A 160 19.49 27.45 22.21
CA LEU A 160 19.14 28.81 22.63
C LEU A 160 19.57 29.13 24.07
N LEU A 161 19.44 28.18 24.99
CA LEU A 161 19.76 28.41 26.40
C LEU A 161 21.26 28.49 26.69
N PHE A 162 22.07 27.78 25.90
CA PHE A 162 23.52 27.61 26.11
C PHE A 162 24.40 28.40 25.13
N LEU A 163 23.85 29.09 24.13
CA LEU A 163 24.62 29.86 23.13
C LEU A 163 25.36 31.08 23.72
N ASP A 164 24.79 31.72 24.73
CA ASP A 164 25.19 33.05 25.23
C ASP A 164 25.82 33.03 26.64
N VAL A 165 26.46 31.92 27.03
CA VAL A 165 27.01 31.76 28.39
C VAL A 165 28.50 31.39 28.35
N GLU A 166 29.34 32.32 28.81
CA GLU A 166 30.77 32.07 29.02
C GLU A 166 30.98 31.04 30.14
N ARG A 167 31.76 29.99 29.85
CA ARG A 167 31.94 28.83 30.74
C ARG A 167 33.40 28.41 30.83
N SER A 168 33.72 27.78 31.96
CA SER A 168 34.99 27.08 32.17
C SER A 168 35.26 26.02 31.09
N LYS A 169 36.56 25.79 30.78
CA LYS A 169 37.02 24.85 29.74
C LYS A 169 36.43 23.44 29.90
N THR A 170 36.31 22.94 31.13
CA THR A 170 35.75 21.61 31.42
C THR A 170 34.25 21.55 31.16
N ALA A 171 33.50 22.59 31.56
CA ALA A 171 32.06 22.67 31.32
C ALA A 171 31.75 22.85 29.83
N LYS A 172 32.58 23.58 29.09
CA LYS A 172 32.48 23.72 27.63
C LYS A 172 32.66 22.37 26.92
N LYS A 173 33.63 21.54 27.35
CA LYS A 173 33.86 20.20 26.78
C LYS A 173 32.67 19.26 27.03
N ILE A 174 32.11 19.26 28.24
CA ILE A 174 30.93 18.43 28.56
C ILE A 174 29.70 18.92 27.79
N LEU A 175 29.49 20.24 27.72
CA LEU A 175 28.37 20.83 26.98
C LEU A 175 28.44 20.49 25.49
N ASP A 176 29.62 20.58 24.88
CA ASP A 176 29.83 20.24 23.48
C ASP A 176 29.48 18.77 23.23
N ASN A 177 29.99 17.85 24.05
CA ASN A 177 29.64 16.43 23.99
C ASN A 177 28.12 16.20 24.09
N VAL A 178 27.44 16.82 25.05
CA VAL A 178 25.97 16.67 25.21
C VAL A 178 25.23 17.22 23.99
N THR A 179 25.69 18.35 23.46
CA THR A 179 25.10 18.97 22.26
C THR A 179 25.22 18.06 21.05
N TRP A 180 26.38 17.44 20.84
CA TRP A 180 26.58 16.46 19.78
C TRP A 180 25.74 15.19 19.93
N VAL A 181 25.54 14.70 21.16
CA VAL A 181 24.61 13.60 21.44
C VAL A 181 23.18 13.99 21.07
N LEU A 182 22.72 15.16 21.47
CA LEU A 182 21.38 15.65 21.14
C LEU A 182 21.18 15.81 19.62
N VAL A 183 22.18 16.37 18.92
CA VAL A 183 22.18 16.49 17.46
C VAL A 183 22.15 15.12 16.78
N SER A 184 22.89 14.13 17.28
CA SER A 184 22.85 12.77 16.72
C SER A 184 21.48 12.09 16.87
N ILE A 185 20.80 12.31 18.00
CA ILE A 185 19.46 11.77 18.25
C ILE A 185 18.47 12.41 17.28
N LEU A 186 18.62 13.72 17.03
CA LEU A 186 17.80 14.43 16.04
C LEU A 186 18.02 13.92 14.62
N ILE A 187 19.27 13.65 14.22
CA ILE A 187 19.61 13.07 12.92
C ILE A 187 19.02 11.65 12.81
N GLY A 188 19.14 10.82 13.84
CA GLY A 188 18.53 9.48 13.87
C GLY A 188 17.01 9.53 13.72
N ALA A 189 16.34 10.46 14.40
CA ALA A 189 14.90 10.67 14.25
C ALA A 189 14.52 11.13 12.84
N PHE A 190 15.34 11.98 12.21
CA PHE A 190 15.15 12.39 10.82
C PHE A 190 15.31 11.21 9.84
N LEU A 191 16.34 10.38 10.01
CA LEU A 191 16.52 9.16 9.20
C LEU A 191 15.37 8.18 9.37
N TRP A 192 14.82 8.06 10.59
CA TRP A 192 13.62 7.26 10.85
C TRP A 192 12.36 7.81 10.16
N LEU A 193 12.23 9.14 10.10
CA LEU A 193 11.19 9.83 9.34
C LEU A 193 11.32 9.56 7.85
N LEU A 194 12.53 9.70 7.30
CA LEU A 194 12.80 9.41 5.90
C LEU A 194 12.50 7.95 5.56
N LYS A 195 12.91 7.00 6.41
CA LYS A 195 12.56 5.58 6.28
C LYS A 195 11.06 5.35 6.23
N THR A 196 10.32 5.98 7.14
CA THR A 196 8.87 5.80 7.22
C THR A 196 8.20 6.35 5.97
N LEU A 197 8.66 7.50 5.46
CA LEU A 197 8.22 8.07 4.19
C LEU A 197 8.49 7.15 3.00
N SER A 198 9.74 6.71 2.84
CA SER A 198 10.14 5.83 1.74
C SER A 198 9.35 4.52 1.74
N PHE A 199 9.17 3.89 2.91
CA PHE A 199 8.41 2.65 3.03
C PHE A 199 6.92 2.84 2.69
N MET A 200 6.31 3.95 3.12
CA MET A 200 4.91 4.27 2.77
C MET A 200 4.74 4.55 1.27
N MET A 201 5.71 5.22 0.64
CA MET A 201 5.72 5.45 -0.80
C MET A 201 5.82 4.12 -1.56
N LEU A 202 6.80 3.27 -1.19
CA LEU A 202 6.99 1.95 -1.79
C LEU A 202 5.73 1.08 -1.64
N ALA A 203 5.16 0.97 -0.45
CA ALA A 203 3.93 0.22 -0.23
C ALA A 203 2.79 0.73 -1.14
N SER A 204 2.63 2.05 -1.29
CA SER A 204 1.59 2.63 -2.14
C SER A 204 1.83 2.42 -3.64
N THR A 205 3.08 2.35 -4.10
CA THR A 205 3.42 2.17 -5.53
C THR A 205 3.45 0.70 -5.93
N PHE A 206 4.04 -0.18 -5.10
CA PHE A 206 4.15 -1.61 -5.37
C PHE A 206 2.79 -2.31 -5.44
N HIS A 207 1.85 -1.97 -4.55
CA HIS A 207 0.55 -2.63 -4.55
C HIS A 207 -0.31 -2.23 -5.75
N LYS A 208 -0.22 -0.99 -6.24
CA LYS A 208 -1.12 -0.50 -7.31
C LYS A 208 -0.70 -0.94 -8.71
N ASN A 209 0.58 -1.07 -9.00
CA ASN A 209 1.01 -1.29 -10.38
C ASN A 209 1.12 -2.78 -10.75
N LYS A 210 1.45 -3.65 -9.79
CA LYS A 210 1.69 -5.07 -10.08
C LYS A 210 0.45 -5.95 -9.93
N PHE A 211 -0.44 -5.63 -9.00
CA PHE A 211 -1.56 -6.50 -8.63
C PHE A 211 -2.93 -5.95 -9.01
N PHE A 212 -3.05 -4.66 -9.32
CA PHE A 212 -4.35 -4.04 -9.57
C PHE A 212 -5.10 -4.72 -10.72
N ASP A 213 -4.44 -4.91 -11.86
CA ASP A 213 -5.09 -5.50 -13.03
C ASP A 213 -5.50 -6.95 -12.75
N ARG A 214 -4.61 -7.75 -12.14
CA ARG A 214 -4.90 -9.15 -11.77
C ARG A 214 -6.01 -9.28 -10.73
N ILE A 215 -6.07 -8.36 -9.76
CA ILE A 215 -7.15 -8.30 -8.77
C ILE A 215 -8.47 -7.91 -9.43
N GLN A 216 -8.46 -6.91 -10.30
CA GLN A 216 -9.65 -6.49 -11.02
C GLN A 216 -10.21 -7.61 -11.90
N GLU A 217 -9.33 -8.29 -12.64
CA GLU A 217 -9.67 -9.45 -13.46
C GLU A 217 -10.23 -10.60 -12.59
N SER A 218 -9.57 -10.94 -11.47
CA SER A 218 -10.06 -11.96 -10.55
C SER A 218 -11.43 -11.63 -9.94
N VAL A 219 -11.68 -10.35 -9.59
CA VAL A 219 -12.97 -9.88 -9.07
C VAL A 219 -14.05 -9.92 -10.17
N PHE A 220 -13.69 -9.58 -11.40
CA PHE A 220 -14.60 -9.68 -12.54
C PHE A 220 -14.98 -11.14 -12.82
N HIS A 221 -14.03 -12.06 -12.84
CA HIS A 221 -14.31 -13.49 -12.99
C HIS A 221 -15.20 -14.03 -11.86
N GLN A 222 -14.97 -13.60 -10.61
CA GLN A 222 -15.85 -13.96 -9.50
C GLN A 222 -17.27 -13.40 -9.67
N TYR A 223 -17.40 -12.18 -10.20
CA TYR A 223 -18.70 -11.61 -10.53
C TYR A 223 -19.43 -12.45 -11.58
N VAL A 224 -18.76 -12.79 -12.69
CA VAL A 224 -19.35 -13.63 -13.75
C VAL A 224 -19.81 -14.98 -13.21
N LEU A 225 -18.96 -15.67 -12.43
CA LEU A 225 -19.32 -16.94 -11.81
C LEU A 225 -20.54 -16.83 -10.89
N ARG A 226 -20.61 -15.78 -10.07
CA ARG A 226 -21.71 -15.57 -9.13
C ARG A 226 -23.01 -15.18 -9.82
N THR A 227 -22.91 -14.42 -10.92
CA THR A 227 -24.06 -14.03 -11.75
C THR A 227 -24.64 -15.24 -12.49
N LEU A 228 -23.79 -16.08 -13.08
CA LEU A 228 -24.21 -17.29 -13.78
C LEU A 228 -24.70 -18.41 -12.86
N SER A 229 -24.24 -18.43 -11.59
CA SER A 229 -24.71 -19.38 -10.59
C SER A 229 -26.01 -18.95 -9.91
N GLY A 230 -26.34 -17.64 -9.96
CA GLY A 230 -27.54 -17.08 -9.36
C GLY A 230 -28.80 -17.28 -10.23
N PRO A 231 -29.98 -16.87 -9.72
CA PRO A 231 -31.20 -16.85 -10.54
C PRO A 231 -31.08 -15.82 -11.68
N PRO A 232 -31.74 -16.06 -12.83
CA PRO A 232 -31.76 -15.11 -13.94
C PRO A 232 -32.35 -13.77 -13.48
N LEU A 233 -31.92 -12.66 -14.10
CA LEU A 233 -32.21 -11.27 -13.75
C LEU A 233 -33.69 -10.90 -14.00
N MET A 234 -34.61 -11.51 -13.26
CA MET A 234 -35.93 -10.95 -13.03
C MET A 234 -36.07 -10.76 -11.52
N GLU A 235 -35.80 -9.52 -11.11
CA GLU A 235 -36.02 -8.98 -9.76
C GLU A 235 -34.92 -9.26 -8.69
N SER A 236 -33.71 -8.68 -8.85
CA SER A 236 -32.91 -8.32 -7.66
C SER A 236 -32.08 -7.05 -7.86
N LYS A 237 -32.48 -5.99 -7.15
CA LYS A 237 -31.85 -4.66 -7.17
C LYS A 237 -30.52 -4.57 -6.38
N MET A 238 -29.84 -5.71 -6.12
CA MET A 238 -28.66 -5.80 -5.24
C MET A 238 -27.36 -6.22 -5.98
N LEU A 239 -27.31 -6.20 -7.32
CA LEU A 239 -26.09 -6.53 -8.09
C LEU A 239 -25.45 -5.36 -8.86
N ILE A 240 -25.99 -4.14 -8.72
CA ILE A 240 -25.59 -2.97 -9.53
C ILE A 240 -24.21 -2.37 -9.14
N HIS A 241 -23.53 -2.86 -8.11
CA HIS A 241 -22.26 -2.27 -7.67
C HIS A 241 -20.99 -3.00 -8.16
N THR A 242 -21.08 -4.19 -8.75
CA THR A 242 -19.91 -5.03 -9.10
C THR A 242 -19.56 -5.02 -10.60
N GLY A 243 -20.53 -4.91 -11.52
CA GLY A 243 -20.26 -4.76 -12.96
C GLY A 243 -19.48 -3.48 -13.33
N LYS A 244 -19.61 -2.42 -12.52
CA LYS A 244 -18.79 -1.20 -12.65
C LYS A 244 -17.32 -1.37 -12.22
N VAL A 245 -16.95 -2.47 -11.57
CA VAL A 245 -15.57 -2.71 -11.07
C VAL A 245 -14.58 -2.91 -12.21
N HIS A 246 -14.97 -3.57 -13.31
CA HIS A 246 -14.13 -3.70 -14.49
C HIS A 246 -13.87 -2.32 -15.17
N LYS A 247 -14.80 -1.36 -15.02
CA LYS A 247 -14.64 0.03 -15.54
C LYS A 247 -13.89 0.96 -14.59
N LEU A 248 -13.37 0.47 -13.45
CA LEU A 248 -12.60 1.31 -12.53
C LEU A 248 -11.21 1.63 -13.09
N LYS A 249 -11.00 2.89 -13.49
CA LYS A 249 -9.67 3.37 -13.87
C LYS A 249 -8.68 3.22 -12.70
N ARG A 250 -7.49 2.68 -12.98
CA ARG A 250 -6.35 2.46 -12.05
C ARG A 250 -6.05 3.67 -11.16
N GLU A 251 -6.26 4.89 -11.67
CA GLU A 251 -6.01 6.14 -10.96
C GLU A 251 -6.98 6.42 -9.79
N LYS A 252 -8.24 5.97 -9.91
CA LYS A 252 -9.33 6.25 -8.96
C LYS A 252 -9.35 5.29 -7.76
N VAL A 253 -8.61 4.18 -7.81
CA VAL A 253 -8.59 3.19 -6.72
C VAL A 253 -7.64 3.64 -5.60
N SER A 254 -8.20 3.76 -4.39
CA SER A 254 -7.46 4.17 -3.20
C SER A 254 -6.63 3.00 -2.65
N SER A 255 -5.54 3.31 -1.93
CA SER A 255 -4.72 2.27 -1.26
C SER A 255 -5.54 1.44 -0.25
N TRP A 256 -6.58 2.04 0.34
CA TRP A 256 -7.51 1.35 1.22
C TRP A 256 -8.41 0.36 0.48
N HIS A 257 -9.01 0.75 -0.65
CA HIS A 257 -9.81 -0.17 -1.45
C HIS A 257 -8.97 -1.35 -1.93
N MET A 258 -7.71 -1.09 -2.34
CA MET A 258 -6.78 -2.17 -2.68
C MET A 258 -6.51 -3.09 -1.50
N LYS A 259 -6.34 -2.55 -0.28
CA LYS A 259 -6.18 -3.37 0.93
C LYS A 259 -7.42 -4.25 1.17
N VAL A 260 -8.63 -3.69 1.05
CA VAL A 260 -9.88 -4.45 1.21
C VAL A 260 -10.01 -5.53 0.14
N LEU A 261 -9.65 -5.25 -1.12
CA LEU A 261 -9.68 -6.22 -2.22
C LEU A 261 -8.63 -7.32 -2.04
N VAL A 262 -7.42 -6.97 -1.59
CA VAL A 262 -6.36 -7.93 -1.23
C VAL A 262 -6.83 -8.80 -0.08
N ASP A 263 -7.36 -8.21 1.00
CA ASP A 263 -7.87 -8.94 2.15
C ASP A 263 -9.05 -9.86 1.75
N ALA A 264 -9.90 -9.43 0.80
CA ALA A 264 -10.94 -10.28 0.23
C ALA A 264 -10.35 -11.46 -0.56
N ILE A 265 -9.41 -11.24 -1.49
CA ILE A 265 -8.83 -12.34 -2.28
C ILE A 265 -7.99 -13.28 -1.40
N THR A 266 -7.30 -12.76 -0.39
CA THR A 266 -6.46 -13.56 0.51
C THR A 266 -7.25 -14.35 1.54
N ASN A 267 -8.38 -13.81 2.06
CA ASN A 267 -9.15 -14.45 3.13
C ASN A 267 -10.50 -15.03 2.70
N SER A 268 -10.97 -14.77 1.48
CA SER A 268 -12.17 -15.40 0.91
C SER A 268 -11.80 -16.20 -0.34
N GLY A 269 -12.07 -17.50 -0.33
CA GLY A 269 -11.96 -18.33 -1.51
C GLY A 269 -13.02 -17.98 -2.55
N LEU A 270 -12.97 -18.69 -3.67
CA LEU A 270 -13.89 -18.48 -4.78
C LEU A 270 -15.26 -19.06 -4.39
N SER A 271 -16.24 -18.20 -4.12
CA SER A 271 -17.58 -18.63 -3.73
C SER A 271 -18.55 -18.62 -4.92
N THR A 272 -19.35 -19.67 -5.01
CA THR A 272 -20.45 -19.84 -5.96
C THR A 272 -21.76 -20.02 -5.18
N ILE A 273 -22.87 -19.50 -5.71
CA ILE A 273 -24.18 -19.65 -5.10
C ILE A 273 -24.88 -20.84 -5.74
N PHE A 274 -25.39 -21.78 -4.95
CA PHE A 274 -26.21 -22.90 -5.44
C PHE A 274 -27.45 -23.09 -4.56
N TYR A 275 -28.51 -23.65 -5.14
CA TYR A 275 -29.65 -24.18 -4.39
C TYR A 275 -29.26 -25.51 -3.74
N ASP A 276 -29.49 -25.66 -2.45
CA ASP A 276 -29.39 -26.97 -1.79
C ASP A 276 -30.60 -27.86 -2.14
N GLU A 277 -30.56 -29.14 -1.72
CA GLU A 277 -31.66 -30.10 -1.92
C GLU A 277 -33.00 -29.65 -1.28
N HIS A 278 -33.01 -28.57 -0.50
CA HIS A 278 -34.16 -27.98 0.18
C HIS A 278 -34.59 -26.63 -0.41
N GLY A 279 -33.94 -26.14 -1.47
CA GLY A 279 -34.25 -24.87 -2.13
C GLY A 279 -33.69 -23.63 -1.43
N GLU A 280 -32.78 -23.75 -0.47
CA GLU A 280 -32.08 -22.62 0.15
C GLU A 280 -30.80 -22.24 -0.62
N LEU A 281 -30.56 -20.93 -0.75
CA LEU A 281 -29.36 -20.38 -1.39
C LEU A 281 -28.16 -20.55 -0.45
N THR A 282 -27.19 -21.40 -0.83
CA THR A 282 -25.96 -21.62 -0.07
C THR A 282 -24.75 -21.05 -0.82
N ASP A 283 -23.93 -20.26 -0.10
CA ASP A 283 -22.61 -19.85 -0.59
C ASP A 283 -21.66 -21.05 -0.39
N LYS A 284 -21.25 -21.72 -1.48
CA LYS A 284 -20.26 -22.80 -1.45
C LYS A 284 -18.91 -22.28 -1.93
N GLU A 285 -17.88 -22.43 -1.10
CA GLU A 285 -16.50 -22.07 -1.42
C GLU A 285 -15.81 -23.23 -2.16
N ILE A 286 -15.19 -22.93 -3.31
CA ILE A 286 -14.44 -23.89 -4.12
C ILE A 286 -13.04 -24.03 -3.52
N SER A 287 -12.74 -25.20 -2.95
CA SER A 287 -11.49 -25.46 -2.22
C SER A 287 -10.47 -26.30 -2.98
N ASN A 288 -10.93 -27.07 -3.97
CA ASN A 288 -10.10 -27.96 -4.77
C ASN A 288 -10.50 -27.90 -6.27
N GLU A 289 -9.66 -28.50 -7.11
CA GLU A 289 -9.87 -28.50 -8.56
C GLU A 289 -11.10 -29.34 -8.97
N GLU A 290 -11.37 -30.44 -8.27
CA GLU A 290 -12.53 -31.30 -8.53
C GLU A 290 -13.87 -30.60 -8.23
N GLU A 291 -13.93 -29.81 -7.17
CA GLU A 291 -15.06 -28.94 -6.82
C GLU A 291 -15.21 -27.82 -7.83
N ALA A 292 -14.12 -27.30 -8.40
CA ALA A 292 -14.18 -26.31 -9.47
C ALA A 292 -14.81 -26.92 -10.74
N ILE A 293 -14.44 -28.15 -11.09
CA ILE A 293 -15.03 -28.91 -12.19
C ILE A 293 -16.52 -29.18 -11.93
N TYR A 294 -16.86 -29.61 -10.71
CA TYR A 294 -18.25 -29.86 -10.32
C TYR A 294 -19.09 -28.58 -10.36
N ALA A 295 -18.59 -27.47 -9.80
CA ALA A 295 -19.25 -26.17 -9.85
C ALA A 295 -19.44 -25.69 -11.29
N ALA A 296 -18.44 -25.88 -12.15
CA ALA A 296 -18.55 -25.55 -13.56
C ALA A 296 -19.66 -26.34 -14.26
N HIS A 297 -19.80 -27.63 -13.95
CA HIS A 297 -20.88 -28.45 -14.48
C HIS A 297 -22.26 -27.95 -14.05
N GLN A 298 -22.42 -27.62 -12.77
CA GLN A 298 -23.69 -27.11 -12.23
C GLN A 298 -24.08 -25.77 -12.85
N ILE A 299 -23.13 -24.83 -12.95
CA ILE A 299 -23.38 -23.53 -13.56
C ILE A 299 -23.71 -23.70 -15.05
N PHE A 300 -23.00 -24.57 -15.77
CA PHE A 300 -23.28 -24.83 -17.18
C PHE A 300 -24.72 -25.33 -17.39
N CYS A 301 -25.17 -26.27 -16.56
CA CYS A 301 -26.55 -26.79 -16.63
C CYS A 301 -27.60 -25.76 -16.21
N ASN A 302 -27.27 -24.82 -15.32
CA ASN A 302 -28.16 -23.71 -14.94
C ASN A 302 -28.34 -22.70 -16.09
N VAL A 303 -27.27 -22.46 -16.85
CA VAL A 303 -27.25 -21.44 -17.91
C VAL A 303 -27.75 -21.99 -19.23
N ALA A 304 -27.46 -23.24 -19.58
CA ALA A 304 -27.93 -23.85 -20.83
C ALA A 304 -29.39 -24.32 -20.69
N ARG A 305 -30.25 -23.94 -21.65
CA ARG A 305 -31.70 -24.25 -21.63
C ARG A 305 -31.99 -25.74 -21.44
N HIS A 306 -32.99 -26.04 -20.61
CA HIS A 306 -33.43 -27.40 -20.30
C HIS A 306 -34.35 -28.02 -21.38
N ASP A 307 -34.72 -27.22 -22.38
CA ASP A 307 -35.81 -27.46 -23.33
C ASP A 307 -35.32 -27.83 -24.75
N SER A 308 -34.01 -27.87 -25.00
CA SER A 308 -33.42 -28.25 -26.30
C SER A 308 -32.56 -29.52 -26.20
N TRP A 309 -32.82 -30.49 -27.08
CA TRP A 309 -32.05 -31.73 -27.22
C TRP A 309 -30.56 -31.51 -27.59
N ASP A 310 -30.17 -30.29 -27.97
CA ASP A 310 -28.79 -29.91 -28.29
C ASP A 310 -28.11 -29.15 -27.13
N ASN A 311 -28.16 -29.73 -25.93
CA ASN A 311 -27.67 -29.14 -24.68
C ASN A 311 -26.12 -29.19 -24.54
N ARG A 312 -25.40 -28.80 -25.59
CA ARG A 312 -23.93 -28.89 -25.69
C ARG A 312 -23.21 -27.55 -25.64
N TYR A 313 -23.96 -26.46 -25.86
CA TYR A 313 -23.41 -25.12 -25.99
C TYR A 313 -24.26 -24.09 -25.25
N ILE A 314 -23.61 -23.06 -24.71
CA ILE A 314 -24.24 -21.84 -24.22
C ILE A 314 -24.17 -20.79 -25.35
N GLU A 315 -25.31 -20.19 -25.69
CA GLU A 315 -25.39 -19.13 -26.71
C GLU A 315 -25.50 -17.73 -26.06
N GLU A 316 -25.37 -16.68 -26.86
CA GLU A 316 -25.47 -15.29 -26.39
C GLU A 316 -26.81 -15.02 -25.67
N ASP A 317 -27.91 -15.52 -26.24
CA ASP A 317 -29.26 -15.40 -25.68
C ASP A 317 -29.40 -16.07 -24.30
N ASP A 318 -28.64 -17.14 -24.04
CA ASP A 318 -28.63 -17.81 -22.74
C ASP A 318 -27.98 -16.95 -21.65
N LEU A 319 -26.92 -16.21 -22.00
CA LEU A 319 -26.21 -15.30 -21.11
C LEU A 319 -26.99 -14.00 -20.85
N LEU A 320 -27.72 -13.49 -21.84
CA LEU A 320 -28.54 -12.28 -21.73
C LEU A 320 -29.63 -12.38 -20.65
N ARG A 321 -29.97 -13.58 -20.19
CA ARG A 321 -30.87 -13.80 -19.05
C ARG A 321 -30.25 -13.47 -17.70
N PHE A 322 -28.93 -13.54 -17.60
CA PHE A 322 -28.19 -13.36 -16.36
C PHE A 322 -27.45 -12.03 -16.31
N MET A 323 -27.15 -11.42 -17.47
CA MET A 323 -26.38 -10.17 -17.55
C MET A 323 -26.79 -9.30 -18.74
N VAL A 324 -26.44 -8.01 -18.69
CA VAL A 324 -26.76 -7.06 -19.78
C VAL A 324 -25.84 -7.27 -20.99
N LYS A 325 -26.29 -6.85 -22.18
CA LYS A 325 -25.55 -7.05 -23.43
C LYS A 325 -24.12 -6.53 -23.39
N GLU A 326 -23.89 -5.38 -22.76
CA GLU A 326 -22.54 -4.81 -22.62
C GLU A 326 -21.61 -5.66 -21.75
N GLU A 327 -22.16 -6.46 -20.84
CA GLU A 327 -21.39 -7.42 -20.03
C GLU A 327 -21.16 -8.72 -20.79
N VAL A 328 -22.14 -9.18 -21.58
CA VAL A 328 -21.99 -10.35 -22.46
C VAL A 328 -20.83 -10.14 -23.44
N ASP A 329 -20.73 -8.95 -24.06
CA ASP A 329 -19.63 -8.59 -24.98
C ASP A 329 -18.24 -8.66 -24.31
N LEU A 330 -18.16 -8.46 -22.99
CA LEU A 330 -16.92 -8.57 -22.21
C LEU A 330 -16.63 -10.00 -21.75
N VAL A 331 -17.67 -10.81 -21.54
CA VAL A 331 -17.59 -12.17 -21.03
C VAL A 331 -17.31 -13.18 -22.14
N PHE A 332 -17.90 -12.99 -23.33
CA PHE A 332 -17.71 -13.88 -24.47
C PHE A 332 -16.23 -14.12 -24.82
N PRO A 333 -15.37 -13.09 -24.92
CA PRO A 333 -13.96 -13.26 -25.24
C PRO A 333 -13.13 -14.03 -24.21
N LEU A 334 -13.66 -14.29 -23.00
CA LEU A 334 -12.93 -15.02 -21.95
C LEU A 334 -12.83 -16.53 -22.22
N PHE A 335 -13.65 -17.07 -23.13
CA PHE A 335 -13.71 -18.51 -23.42
C PHE A 335 -12.89 -18.88 -24.67
N GLU A 336 -12.16 -20.00 -24.62
CA GLU A 336 -11.20 -20.45 -25.64
C GLU A 336 -11.82 -20.80 -27.02
N GLU A 337 -13.15 -20.72 -27.17
CA GLU A 337 -13.89 -21.04 -28.41
C GLU A 337 -14.94 -19.97 -28.83
N SER A 338 -14.80 -18.74 -28.31
CA SER A 338 -15.78 -17.65 -28.42
C SER A 338 -16.09 -17.18 -29.85
N HIS A 339 -15.16 -17.32 -30.80
CA HIS A 339 -15.32 -16.87 -32.19
C HIS A 339 -16.44 -17.58 -32.96
N SER A 340 -16.92 -18.72 -32.45
CA SER A 340 -18.01 -19.49 -33.04
C SER A 340 -19.41 -19.00 -32.64
N GLY A 341 -19.51 -18.02 -31.73
CA GLY A 341 -20.78 -17.58 -31.14
C GLY A 341 -21.40 -18.58 -30.16
N LYS A 342 -20.68 -19.66 -29.83
CA LYS A 342 -21.13 -20.75 -28.96
C LYS A 342 -20.05 -21.12 -27.94
N ILE A 343 -20.43 -21.34 -26.69
CA ILE A 343 -19.50 -21.75 -25.63
C ILE A 343 -19.72 -23.23 -25.32
N SER A 344 -18.74 -24.09 -25.62
CA SER A 344 -18.84 -25.52 -25.30
C SER A 344 -18.70 -25.79 -23.80
N ARG A 345 -19.30 -26.89 -23.34
CA ARG A 345 -19.13 -27.35 -21.94
C ARG A 345 -17.67 -27.47 -21.53
N LYS A 346 -16.81 -27.99 -22.42
CA LYS A 346 -15.37 -28.14 -22.15
C LYS A 346 -14.69 -26.78 -21.99
N SER A 347 -14.98 -25.84 -22.89
CA SER A 347 -14.44 -24.47 -22.82
C SER A 347 -14.87 -23.77 -21.54
N PHE A 348 -16.15 -23.91 -21.15
CA PHE A 348 -16.65 -23.37 -19.88
C PHE A 348 -15.97 -24.00 -18.66
N THR A 349 -15.88 -25.33 -18.60
CA THR A 349 -15.20 -26.03 -17.49
C THR A 349 -13.73 -25.63 -17.37
N ASN A 350 -13.01 -25.57 -18.48
CA ASN A 350 -11.62 -25.11 -18.51
C ASN A 350 -11.49 -23.67 -17.99
N TRP A 351 -12.40 -22.78 -18.40
CA TRP A 351 -12.42 -21.40 -17.92
C TRP A 351 -12.64 -21.33 -16.40
N VAL A 352 -13.60 -22.05 -15.83
CA VAL A 352 -13.85 -22.05 -14.37
C VAL A 352 -12.63 -22.58 -13.60
N VAL A 353 -12.02 -23.68 -14.06
CA VAL A 353 -10.80 -24.24 -13.44
C VAL A 353 -9.64 -23.24 -13.54
N LYS A 354 -9.46 -22.60 -14.70
CA LYS A 354 -8.47 -21.54 -14.89
C LYS A 354 -8.69 -20.38 -13.93
N VAL A 355 -9.93 -19.89 -13.77
CA VAL A 355 -10.27 -18.82 -12.83
C VAL A 355 -9.93 -19.21 -11.38
N TYR A 356 -10.23 -20.44 -10.98
CA TYR A 356 -9.87 -20.97 -9.66
C TYR A 356 -8.35 -21.00 -9.45
N MET A 357 -7.59 -21.53 -10.41
CA MET A 357 -6.13 -21.61 -10.33
C MET A 357 -5.49 -20.21 -10.35
N ASP A 358 -5.94 -19.31 -11.23
CA ASP A 358 -5.45 -17.93 -11.33
C ASP A 358 -5.67 -17.18 -10.01
N ARG A 359 -6.83 -17.37 -9.35
CA ARG A 359 -7.10 -16.79 -8.02
C ARG A 359 -6.17 -17.35 -6.95
N LYS A 360 -5.91 -18.66 -6.93
CA LYS A 360 -5.00 -19.30 -5.98
C LYS A 360 -3.56 -18.80 -6.15
N VAL A 361 -3.06 -18.72 -7.39
CA VAL A 361 -1.74 -18.17 -7.72
C VAL A 361 -1.65 -16.70 -7.30
N LEU A 362 -2.70 -15.91 -7.55
CA LEU A 362 -2.76 -14.52 -7.14
C LEU A 362 -2.72 -14.37 -5.61
N ALA A 363 -3.51 -15.16 -4.88
CA ALA A 363 -3.55 -15.14 -3.42
C ALA A 363 -2.18 -15.49 -2.81
N HIS A 364 -1.52 -16.55 -3.30
CA HIS A 364 -0.16 -16.89 -2.88
C HIS A 364 0.84 -15.77 -3.20
N GLY A 365 0.79 -15.21 -4.41
CA GLY A 365 1.68 -14.09 -4.78
C GLY A 365 1.50 -12.84 -3.92
N LEU A 366 0.28 -12.56 -3.44
CA LEU A 366 -0.01 -11.47 -2.51
C LEU A 366 0.57 -11.72 -1.10
N ILE A 367 0.48 -12.97 -0.61
CA ILE A 367 1.07 -13.37 0.67
C ILE A 367 2.60 -13.31 0.62
N ASP A 368 3.22 -13.87 -0.42
CA ASP A 368 4.68 -13.90 -0.59
C ASP A 368 5.24 -12.48 -0.67
N THR A 369 4.58 -11.61 -1.44
CA THR A 369 5.01 -10.20 -1.53
C THR A 369 4.93 -9.49 -0.17
N LYS A 370 3.90 -9.77 0.63
CA LYS A 370 3.77 -9.19 1.98
C LYS A 370 4.92 -9.64 2.89
N ILE A 371 5.33 -10.91 2.81
CA ILE A 371 6.46 -11.46 3.57
C ILE A 371 7.76 -10.75 3.16
N VAL A 372 8.02 -10.63 1.85
CA VAL A 372 9.21 -9.96 1.32
C VAL A 372 9.26 -8.49 1.77
N VAL A 373 8.13 -7.78 1.73
CA VAL A 373 8.05 -6.38 2.18
C VAL A 373 8.33 -6.25 3.68
N GLU A 374 7.85 -7.19 4.50
CA GLU A 374 8.13 -7.20 5.94
C GLU A 374 9.61 -7.47 6.24
N GLN A 375 10.21 -8.44 5.52
CA GLN A 375 11.64 -8.74 5.63
C GLN A 375 12.50 -7.54 5.21
N LEU A 376 12.14 -6.87 4.12
CA LEU A 376 12.80 -5.64 3.67
C LEU A 376 12.73 -4.54 4.75
N ASN A 377 11.57 -4.35 5.37
CA ASN A 377 11.42 -3.38 6.45
C ASN A 377 12.32 -3.71 7.66
N LYS A 378 12.45 -4.99 8.03
CA LYS A 378 13.37 -5.43 9.11
C LYS A 378 14.82 -5.14 8.75
N LEU A 379 15.24 -5.45 7.52
CA LEU A 379 16.59 -5.16 7.03
C LEU A 379 16.90 -3.66 7.06
N VAL A 380 15.99 -2.82 6.54
CA VAL A 380 16.15 -1.37 6.53
C VAL A 380 16.24 -0.81 7.96
N ILE A 381 15.45 -1.31 8.90
CA ILE A 381 15.55 -0.93 10.32
C ILE A 381 16.92 -1.28 10.89
N ALA A 382 17.43 -2.48 10.62
CA ALA A 382 18.74 -2.91 11.10
C ALA A 382 19.86 -2.01 10.56
N ILE A 383 19.86 -1.70 9.25
CA ILE A 383 20.83 -0.80 8.63
C ILE A 383 20.76 0.60 9.25
N LEU A 384 19.56 1.13 9.49
CA LEU A 384 19.40 2.47 10.08
C LEU A 384 19.90 2.55 11.53
N ILE A 385 19.75 1.49 12.31
CA ILE A 385 20.31 1.44 13.66
C ILE A 385 21.84 1.51 13.59
N VAL A 386 22.46 0.74 12.70
CA VAL A 386 23.91 0.76 12.49
C VAL A 386 24.39 2.15 12.02
N VAL A 387 23.73 2.73 11.02
CA VAL A 387 24.07 4.07 10.51
C VAL A 387 23.91 5.14 11.59
N THR A 388 22.83 5.10 12.37
CA THR A 388 22.60 6.06 13.45
C THR A 388 23.64 5.92 14.56
N PHE A 389 24.02 4.67 14.89
CA PHE A 389 25.07 4.40 15.86
C PHE A 389 26.44 4.90 15.39
N ILE A 390 26.77 4.70 14.12
CA ILE A 390 27.99 5.26 13.51
C ILE A 390 27.95 6.78 13.62
N ILE A 391 26.87 7.45 13.19
CA ILE A 391 26.72 8.92 13.28
C ILE A 391 26.87 9.42 14.72
N TRP A 392 26.33 8.72 15.70
CA TRP A 392 26.52 9.07 17.11
C TRP A 392 28.00 9.01 17.52
N LEU A 393 28.71 7.94 17.16
CA LEU A 393 30.16 7.84 17.39
C LEU A 393 30.94 8.93 16.63
N LEU A 394 30.50 9.31 15.42
CA LEU A 394 31.08 10.41 14.63
C LEU A 394 31.04 11.72 15.41
N LEU A 395 29.85 12.08 15.90
CA LEU A 395 29.58 13.40 16.46
C LEU A 395 30.15 13.58 17.86
N VAL A 396 30.20 12.51 18.68
CA VAL A 396 30.79 12.58 20.03
C VAL A 396 32.32 12.71 20.00
N GLY A 397 32.97 12.56 18.83
CA GLY A 397 34.41 12.76 18.68
C GLY A 397 35.25 11.68 19.38
N THR A 398 34.66 10.52 19.69
CA THR A 398 35.36 9.36 20.26
C THR A 398 36.27 8.68 19.23
N ALA A 399 35.95 8.83 17.93
CA ALA A 399 36.78 8.39 16.82
C ALA A 399 37.40 9.61 16.11
N THR A 400 38.68 9.53 15.74
CA THR A 400 39.34 10.56 14.92
C THR A 400 38.60 10.72 13.59
N THR A 401 38.33 11.96 13.18
CA THR A 401 37.67 12.29 11.89
C THR A 401 38.24 11.51 10.69
N ARG A 402 39.53 11.15 10.75
CA ARG A 402 40.22 10.31 9.77
C ARG A 402 39.67 8.87 9.69
N VAL A 403 39.53 8.17 10.82
CA VAL A 403 38.99 6.79 10.86
C VAL A 403 37.55 6.76 10.35
N LEU A 404 36.83 7.84 10.61
CA LEU A 404 35.44 8.01 10.25
C LEU A 404 35.22 8.27 8.76
N LEU A 405 36.07 9.09 8.15
CA LEU A 405 36.08 9.26 6.69
C LEU A 405 36.38 7.94 5.98
N VAL A 406 37.25 7.10 6.55
CA VAL A 406 37.56 5.77 6.00
C VAL A 406 36.34 4.85 6.08
N ILE A 407 35.64 4.79 7.21
CA ILE A 407 34.44 3.95 7.37
C ILE A 407 33.30 4.45 6.46
N ALA A 408 33.09 5.76 6.36
CA ALA A 408 32.07 6.33 5.49
C ALA A 408 32.39 6.08 4.01
N ALA A 409 33.65 6.25 3.60
CA ALA A 409 34.11 5.91 2.25
C ALA A 409 33.98 4.41 1.97
N PHE A 410 34.21 3.54 2.95
CA PHE A 410 34.02 2.11 2.79
C PHE A 410 32.54 1.72 2.64
N LEU A 411 31.66 2.26 3.48
CA LEU A 411 30.22 1.94 3.45
C LEU A 411 29.50 2.49 2.22
N PHE A 412 29.84 3.72 1.79
CA PHE A 412 29.13 4.41 0.71
C PHE A 412 29.93 4.49 -0.59
N GLY A 413 31.22 4.16 -0.58
CA GLY A 413 32.11 4.31 -1.74
C GLY A 413 31.62 3.56 -2.97
N GLU A 414 31.24 2.28 -2.82
CA GLU A 414 30.78 1.48 -3.96
C GLU A 414 29.40 1.95 -4.46
N SER A 415 28.52 2.40 -3.55
CA SER A 415 27.22 2.97 -3.94
C SER A 415 27.40 4.28 -4.72
N CYS A 416 28.24 5.18 -4.23
CA CYS A 416 28.56 6.44 -4.93
C CYS A 416 29.19 6.16 -6.30
N LYS A 417 30.19 5.26 -6.36
CA LYS A 417 30.82 4.84 -7.61
C LYS A 417 29.81 4.31 -8.62
N THR A 418 28.91 3.43 -8.19
CA THR A 418 27.85 2.87 -9.04
C THR A 418 26.94 3.97 -9.59
N ILE A 419 26.50 4.92 -8.75
CA ILE A 419 25.65 6.03 -9.18
C ILE A 419 26.38 6.92 -10.20
N PHE A 420 27.63 7.28 -9.94
CA PHE A 420 28.42 8.09 -10.86
C PHE A 420 28.65 7.38 -12.20
N GLN A 421 28.97 6.08 -12.19
CA GLN A 421 29.09 5.29 -13.41
C GLN A 421 27.81 5.32 -14.24
N VAL A 422 26.66 5.15 -13.60
CA VAL A 422 25.34 5.21 -14.26
C VAL A 422 25.06 6.58 -14.87
N VAL A 423 25.30 7.67 -14.12
CA VAL A 423 25.07 9.04 -14.60
C VAL A 423 25.98 9.36 -15.78
N ILE A 424 27.26 9.05 -15.67
CA ILE A 424 28.24 9.27 -16.76
C ILE A 424 27.86 8.42 -17.97
N PHE A 425 27.47 7.16 -17.79
CA PHE A 425 27.09 6.28 -18.88
C PHE A 425 25.93 6.85 -19.72
N ILE A 426 24.86 7.27 -19.04
CA ILE A 426 23.65 7.76 -19.71
C ILE A 426 23.86 9.16 -20.27
N PHE A 427 24.29 10.12 -19.45
CA PHE A 427 24.25 11.54 -19.81
C PHE A 427 25.51 12.04 -20.51
N VAL A 428 26.66 11.43 -20.23
CA VAL A 428 27.96 11.93 -20.73
C VAL A 428 28.46 11.09 -21.89
N MET A 429 28.57 9.77 -21.70
CA MET A 429 29.09 8.86 -22.73
C MET A 429 28.06 8.59 -23.82
N HIS A 430 26.79 8.42 -23.44
CA HIS A 430 25.65 8.21 -24.32
C HIS A 430 25.95 7.31 -25.55
N PRO A 431 26.37 6.04 -25.34
CA PRO A 431 26.90 5.19 -26.42
C PRO A 431 25.86 4.73 -27.45
N PHE A 432 24.58 4.76 -27.09
CA PHE A 432 23.46 4.38 -27.96
C PHE A 432 22.17 5.11 -27.57
N ASP A 433 21.25 5.19 -28.51
CA ASP A 433 19.90 5.73 -28.36
C ASP A 433 18.84 4.63 -28.41
N VAL A 434 17.61 4.97 -28.01
CA VAL A 434 16.45 4.06 -28.18
C VAL A 434 16.23 3.78 -29.67
N GLY A 435 16.18 2.50 -30.04
CA GLY A 435 16.09 2.03 -31.41
C GLY A 435 17.42 1.61 -32.04
N ASP A 436 18.56 1.84 -31.39
CA ASP A 436 19.85 1.41 -31.92
C ASP A 436 20.03 -0.11 -31.84
N ARG A 437 20.67 -0.69 -32.87
CA ARG A 437 21.13 -2.08 -32.86
C ARG A 437 22.57 -2.13 -32.34
N CYS A 438 22.73 -2.73 -31.17
CA CYS A 438 24.00 -2.83 -30.47
C CYS A 438 24.42 -4.29 -30.31
N VAL A 439 25.71 -4.53 -30.13
CA VAL A 439 26.28 -5.81 -29.72
C VAL A 439 26.92 -5.63 -28.36
N VAL A 440 26.46 -6.41 -27.39
CA VAL A 440 27.01 -6.45 -26.03
C VAL A 440 27.38 -7.91 -25.75
N ASP A 441 28.63 -8.15 -25.34
CA ASP A 441 29.19 -9.50 -25.12
C ASP A 441 28.97 -10.46 -26.31
N GLY A 442 29.03 -9.95 -27.54
CA GLY A 442 28.86 -10.75 -28.76
C GLY A 442 27.41 -11.08 -29.14
N VAL A 443 26.41 -10.64 -28.36
CA VAL A 443 24.99 -10.84 -28.67
C VAL A 443 24.41 -9.59 -29.31
N GLN A 444 23.73 -9.74 -30.44
CA GLN A 444 23.00 -8.65 -31.10
C GLN A 444 21.71 -8.33 -30.34
N LEU A 445 21.51 -7.05 -30.05
CA LEU A 445 20.49 -6.53 -29.17
C LEU A 445 19.95 -5.20 -29.72
N LEU A 446 18.63 -5.03 -29.77
CA LEU A 446 17.97 -3.78 -30.09
C LEU A 446 17.64 -3.02 -28.80
N VAL A 447 18.00 -1.74 -28.70
CA VAL A 447 17.67 -0.91 -27.53
C VAL A 447 16.18 -0.56 -27.56
N GLU A 448 15.42 -1.05 -26.58
CA GLU A 448 13.98 -0.78 -26.49
C GLU A 448 13.68 0.38 -25.53
N GLU A 449 14.32 0.39 -24.35
CA GLU A 449 14.06 1.37 -23.29
C GLU A 449 15.31 1.63 -22.46
N ILE A 450 15.63 2.91 -22.21
CA ILE A 450 16.73 3.32 -21.34
C ILE A 450 16.13 3.87 -20.05
N ASN A 451 16.33 3.16 -18.94
CA ASN A 451 15.98 3.61 -17.58
C ASN A 451 17.23 4.15 -16.86
N ILE A 452 17.04 4.80 -15.72
CA ILE A 452 18.16 5.35 -14.93
C ILE A 452 19.14 4.24 -14.53
N PHE A 453 18.67 3.13 -13.96
CA PHE A 453 19.58 2.09 -13.43
C PHE A 453 19.75 0.88 -14.37
N THR A 454 18.88 0.72 -15.35
CA THR A 454 18.85 -0.43 -16.26
C THR A 454 18.55 0.00 -17.69
N THR A 455 18.98 -0.78 -18.67
CA THR A 455 18.56 -0.65 -20.07
C THR A 455 17.92 -1.96 -20.50
N ALA A 456 16.76 -1.87 -21.14
CA ALA A 456 16.05 -2.99 -21.70
C ALA A 456 16.40 -3.15 -23.18
N PHE A 457 16.82 -4.36 -23.53
CA PHE A 457 17.16 -4.75 -24.89
C PHE A 457 16.24 -5.86 -25.37
N LEU A 458 16.03 -5.91 -26.68
CA LEU A 458 15.32 -6.97 -27.36
C LEU A 458 16.30 -7.81 -28.18
N LYS A 459 16.34 -9.12 -27.94
CA LYS A 459 17.07 -10.07 -28.78
C LYS A 459 16.30 -10.35 -30.08
N SER A 460 16.96 -10.99 -31.06
CA SER A 460 16.34 -11.37 -32.33
C SER A 460 15.13 -12.30 -32.22
N ASN A 461 14.98 -13.02 -31.09
CA ASN A 461 13.83 -13.87 -30.76
C ASN A 461 12.70 -13.12 -30.01
N ASN A 462 12.74 -11.79 -29.96
CA ASN A 462 11.86 -10.93 -29.15
C ASN A 462 11.92 -11.17 -27.63
N GLU A 463 12.97 -11.84 -27.13
CA GLU A 463 13.22 -11.95 -25.69
C GLU A 463 13.74 -10.61 -25.14
N LYS A 464 13.06 -10.09 -24.11
CA LYS A 464 13.45 -8.84 -23.45
C LYS A 464 14.46 -9.09 -22.34
N VAL A 465 15.64 -8.49 -22.45
CA VAL A 465 16.76 -8.66 -21.52
C VAL A 465 17.09 -7.33 -20.86
N TYR A 466 17.32 -7.35 -19.55
CA TYR A 466 17.64 -6.15 -18.77
C TYR A 466 19.09 -6.18 -18.32
N TYR A 467 19.85 -5.15 -18.69
CA TYR A 467 21.22 -4.96 -18.22
C TYR A 467 21.29 -3.79 -17.23
N PRO A 468 21.94 -3.95 -16.07
CA PRO A 468 22.26 -2.83 -15.20
C PRO A 468 23.22 -1.86 -15.91
N ASN A 469 22.93 -0.57 -15.87
CA ASN A 469 23.76 0.44 -16.55
C ASN A 469 25.17 0.53 -15.93
N SER A 470 25.31 0.20 -14.64
CA SER A 470 26.61 0.06 -13.98
C SER A 470 27.48 -1.06 -14.56
N VAL A 471 26.86 -2.12 -15.05
CA VAL A 471 27.56 -3.23 -15.71
C VAL A 471 27.91 -2.85 -17.15
N LEU A 472 26.96 -2.26 -17.89
CA LEU A 472 27.19 -1.79 -19.26
C LEU A 472 28.32 -0.76 -19.36
N PHE A 473 28.49 0.08 -18.33
CA PHE A 473 29.61 1.03 -18.25
C PHE A 473 30.99 0.36 -18.40
N SER A 474 31.13 -0.89 -17.94
CA SER A 474 32.38 -1.65 -18.01
C SER A 474 32.51 -2.55 -19.23
N LYS A 475 31.46 -2.67 -20.06
CA LYS A 475 31.42 -3.59 -21.19
C LYS A 475 31.69 -2.87 -22.51
N PRO A 476 32.40 -3.50 -23.46
CA PRO A 476 32.49 -2.98 -24.82
C PRO A 476 31.11 -3.07 -25.48
N ILE A 477 30.68 -1.97 -26.09
CA ILE A 477 29.41 -1.88 -26.81
C ILE A 477 29.71 -1.52 -28.25
N SER A 478 29.35 -2.40 -29.17
CA SER A 478 29.41 -2.08 -30.61
C SER A 478 28.05 -1.56 -31.04
N ASN A 479 28.00 -0.41 -31.71
CA ASN A 479 26.73 0.17 -32.17
C ASN A 479 26.73 0.19 -33.70
N TYR A 480 25.85 -0.60 -34.32
CA TYR A 480 25.78 -0.68 -35.78
C TYR A 480 25.23 0.60 -36.41
N TYR A 481 24.32 1.30 -35.75
CA TYR A 481 23.75 2.54 -36.28
C TYR A 481 24.76 3.69 -36.31
N ARG A 482 25.67 3.73 -35.34
CA ARG A 482 26.73 4.74 -35.24
C ARG A 482 28.04 4.34 -35.95
N SER A 483 28.12 3.11 -36.46
CA SER A 483 29.29 2.66 -37.22
C SER A 483 29.18 3.11 -38.68
N PRO A 484 30.32 3.41 -39.35
CA PRO A 484 30.35 3.68 -40.79
C PRO A 484 30.13 2.39 -41.59
N ASP A 485 30.30 2.45 -42.92
CA ASP A 485 30.14 1.30 -43.82
C ASP A 485 30.87 0.05 -43.29
N MET A 486 30.09 -1.00 -42.98
CA MET A 486 30.58 -2.26 -42.43
C MET A 486 30.76 -3.31 -43.54
N GLY A 487 31.83 -4.10 -43.45
CA GLY A 487 32.07 -5.23 -44.36
C GLY A 487 31.53 -6.54 -43.80
N GLU A 488 30.98 -7.39 -44.67
CA GLU A 488 30.61 -8.76 -44.37
C GLU A 488 31.52 -9.71 -45.16
N ALA A 489 32.07 -10.74 -44.52
CA ALA A 489 32.89 -11.75 -45.15
C ALA A 489 32.16 -13.09 -45.08
N ILE A 490 32.09 -13.80 -46.21
CA ILE A 490 31.50 -15.14 -46.30
C ILE A 490 32.60 -16.10 -46.73
N GLU A 491 32.88 -17.10 -45.90
CA GLU A 491 33.80 -18.18 -46.23
C GLU A 491 33.07 -19.27 -47.01
N PHE A 492 33.63 -19.68 -48.15
CA PHE A 492 33.12 -20.80 -48.94
C PHE A 492 34.19 -21.87 -49.06
N CYS A 493 33.81 -23.12 -48.81
CA CYS A 493 34.64 -24.29 -49.10
C CYS A 493 34.40 -24.72 -50.55
N ILE A 494 35.47 -24.81 -51.34
CA ILE A 494 35.43 -25.33 -52.70
C ILE A 494 35.94 -26.78 -52.65
N ASP A 495 35.10 -27.73 -53.05
CA ASP A 495 35.48 -29.14 -53.16
C ASP A 495 36.33 -29.36 -54.43
N SER A 496 37.47 -30.02 -54.29
CA SER A 496 38.39 -30.28 -55.40
C SER A 496 38.16 -31.71 -55.93
N ASN A 497 37.27 -31.84 -56.93
CA ASN A 497 37.12 -33.09 -57.69
C ASN A 497 38.21 -33.23 -58.75
#